data_AF-A0A318YP49-F1
#
_entry.id   AF-A0A318YP49-F1
#
_cell.length_a   1.000
_cell.length_b   1.000
_cell.length_c   1.000
_cell.angle_alpha   90.00
_cell.angle_beta   90.00
_cell.angle_gamma   90.00
#
_symmetry.space_group_name_H-M   'P 1'
#
loop_
_entity.id
_entity.type
_entity.pdbx_description
1 polymer ?
#
loop_
_entity_poly.entity_id
_entity_poly.type
_entity_poly.pdbx_seq_one_letter_code
_entity_poly.pdbx_strand_id
1 'polypeptide(L)'
;MNPPKQPPTHAISINIYGRGDATLGDSPSHMGIAVYEIGASSCQMHHIRNPTDEYFIYDPRVQLLQDDPVLRGRCELITFRQEESEHVNNLLSSFGKDASNIPEFGVGNCQDWVAGAVAMLEDAGVLGTGEGAFWKSMINEGAESIKRACGDSGRKWIDGLEVVFEGEPDARFKDEGVKKEVGKLKDIEAFRERMQALMGKSGGSGNGEGGKGDVAERPFYVSSPFFSQTNRRG
;
A
#
# COMPACT_ATOMS: atom_id res chain seq x y z
N MET A 1 -1.23 -45.72 9.90
CA MET A 1 -0.88 -44.41 10.45
C MET A 1 -0.77 -43.45 9.28
N ASN A 2 -1.58 -42.39 9.26
CA ASN A 2 -1.40 -41.33 8.26
C ASN A 2 -0.11 -40.56 8.59
N PRO A 3 0.75 -40.26 7.60
CA PRO A 3 1.93 -39.45 7.85
C PRO A 3 1.51 -38.09 8.44
N PRO A 4 2.33 -37.50 9.32
CA PRO A 4 2.03 -36.18 9.86
C PRO A 4 1.92 -35.18 8.70
N LYS A 5 0.80 -34.45 8.65
CA LYS A 5 0.66 -33.33 7.71
C LYS A 5 1.78 -32.35 8.02
N GLN A 6 2.69 -32.13 7.07
CA GLN A 6 3.72 -31.12 7.19
C GLN A 6 3.07 -29.75 7.45
N PRO A 7 3.70 -28.91 8.30
CA PRO A 7 3.15 -27.62 8.66
C PRO A 7 3.08 -26.68 7.44
N PRO A 8 2.12 -25.74 7.42
CA PRO A 8 2.10 -24.69 6.40
C PRO A 8 3.36 -23.81 6.54
N THR A 9 3.86 -23.34 5.41
CA THR A 9 5.06 -22.49 5.34
C THR A 9 4.76 -21.13 4.74
N HIS A 10 3.62 -20.96 4.07
CA HIS A 10 3.24 -19.73 3.38
C HIS A 10 1.83 -19.28 3.77
N ALA A 11 1.51 -18.03 3.51
CA ALA A 11 0.20 -17.45 3.75
C ALA A 11 -0.18 -16.41 2.67
N ILE A 12 -1.49 -16.26 2.46
CA ILE A 12 -2.09 -15.16 1.69
C ILE A 12 -2.78 -14.23 2.68
N SER A 13 -2.58 -12.92 2.57
CA SER A 13 -3.37 -11.94 3.31
C SER A 13 -3.82 -10.79 2.42
N ILE A 14 -4.90 -10.13 2.83
CA ILE A 14 -5.22 -8.79 2.33
C ILE A 14 -4.60 -7.77 3.28
N ASN A 15 -3.69 -6.96 2.75
CA ASN A 15 -3.04 -5.89 3.49
C ASN A 15 -3.84 -4.60 3.32
N ILE A 16 -4.13 -3.93 4.43
CA ILE A 16 -4.94 -2.72 4.50
C ILE A 16 -4.05 -1.54 4.88
N TYR A 17 -4.02 -0.54 4.01
CA TYR A 17 -3.19 0.65 4.13
C TYR A 17 -4.05 1.90 4.28
N GLY A 18 -3.59 2.85 5.09
CA GLY A 18 -4.33 4.07 5.36
C GLY A 18 -5.59 3.83 6.20
N ARG A 19 -6.05 4.89 6.86
CA ARG A 19 -7.13 4.79 7.86
C ARG A 19 -8.50 4.53 7.23
N GLY A 20 -8.82 5.21 6.12
CA GLY A 20 -10.09 5.00 5.44
C GLY A 20 -11.29 5.63 6.15
N ASP A 21 -11.09 6.65 6.96
CA ASP A 21 -12.17 7.26 7.76
C ASP A 21 -12.80 8.47 7.06
N ALA A 22 -13.95 8.22 6.43
CA ALA A 22 -14.73 9.25 5.75
C ALA A 22 -15.19 10.38 6.68
N THR A 23 -15.35 10.14 7.99
CA THR A 23 -15.74 11.19 8.95
C THR A 23 -14.65 12.24 9.15
N LEU A 24 -13.40 11.85 8.85
CA LEU A 24 -12.22 12.71 8.88
C LEU A 24 -11.84 13.21 7.49
N GLY A 25 -12.64 12.88 6.46
CA GLY A 25 -12.43 13.28 5.08
C GLY A 25 -11.42 12.41 4.32
N ASP A 26 -11.09 11.22 4.84
CA ASP A 26 -10.22 10.29 4.12
C ASP A 26 -10.98 9.62 2.97
N SER A 27 -10.25 9.26 1.91
CA SER A 27 -10.70 8.25 0.95
C SER A 27 -10.76 6.87 1.62
N PRO A 28 -11.47 5.86 1.05
CA PRO A 28 -11.43 4.49 1.53
C PRO A 28 -10.00 3.95 1.73
N SER A 29 -9.85 2.96 2.61
CA SER A 29 -8.55 2.33 2.82
C SER A 29 -8.04 1.67 1.54
N HIS A 30 -6.74 1.65 1.38
CA HIS A 30 -6.12 1.05 0.22
C HIS A 30 -5.80 -0.42 0.49
N MET A 31 -6.02 -1.31 -0.48
CA MET A 31 -5.88 -2.76 -0.26
C MET A 31 -4.97 -3.40 -1.29
N GLY A 32 -4.23 -4.43 -0.88
CA GLY A 32 -3.46 -5.30 -1.78
C GLY A 32 -3.39 -6.73 -1.24
N ILE A 33 -3.08 -7.69 -2.12
CA ILE A 33 -2.95 -9.11 -1.77
C ILE A 33 -1.48 -9.44 -1.58
N ALA A 34 -1.10 -9.89 -0.38
CA ALA A 34 0.26 -10.30 -0.06
C ALA A 34 0.36 -11.83 -0.04
N VAL A 35 1.37 -12.37 -0.71
CA VAL A 35 1.79 -13.78 -0.62
C VAL A 35 3.17 -13.82 0.01
N TYR A 36 3.33 -14.59 1.09
CA TYR A 36 4.59 -14.60 1.86
C TYR A 36 4.87 -15.92 2.54
N GLU A 37 6.16 -16.18 2.80
CA GLU A 37 6.60 -17.22 3.73
C GLU A 37 6.36 -16.75 5.17
N ILE A 38 5.84 -17.64 6.02
CA ILE A 38 5.54 -17.33 7.41
C ILE A 38 6.84 -17.02 8.16
N GLY A 39 6.93 -15.80 8.70
CA GLY A 39 8.13 -15.30 9.38
C GLY A 39 9.07 -14.49 8.48
N ALA A 40 8.79 -14.38 7.18
CA ALA A 40 9.55 -13.51 6.30
C ALA A 40 9.31 -12.02 6.61
N SER A 41 10.35 -11.20 6.38
CA SER A 41 10.29 -9.74 6.50
C SER A 41 9.62 -9.07 5.29
N SER A 42 9.49 -9.79 4.18
CA SER A 42 8.94 -9.27 2.93
C SER A 42 7.90 -10.23 2.33
N CYS A 43 7.10 -9.71 1.42
CA CYS A 43 6.05 -10.41 0.70
C CYS A 43 6.06 -10.05 -0.78
N GLN A 44 5.52 -10.95 -1.61
CA GLN A 44 5.10 -10.61 -2.96
C GLN A 44 3.73 -9.93 -2.86
N MET A 45 3.68 -8.64 -3.18
CA MET A 45 2.45 -7.86 -3.23
C MET A 45 1.86 -7.89 -4.63
N HIS A 46 0.55 -8.13 -4.70
CA HIS A 46 -0.29 -8.02 -5.88
C HIS A 46 -1.31 -6.91 -5.67
N HIS A 47 -1.25 -5.88 -6.51
CA HIS A 47 -1.92 -4.63 -6.23
C HIS A 47 -2.17 -3.80 -7.49
N ILE A 48 -3.22 -2.98 -7.51
CA ILE A 48 -3.47 -1.97 -8.56
C ILE A 48 -3.30 -0.53 -8.05
N ARG A 49 -2.47 0.27 -8.71
CA ARG A 49 -2.21 1.67 -8.34
C ARG A 49 -2.79 2.62 -9.38
N ASN A 50 -3.15 3.82 -8.93
CA ASN A 50 -3.46 4.93 -9.84
C ASN A 50 -2.35 6.00 -9.73
N PRO A 51 -1.31 5.94 -10.58
CA PRO A 51 -0.18 6.86 -10.48
C PRO A 51 -0.46 8.26 -11.06
N THR A 52 -1.49 8.42 -11.90
CA THR A 52 -1.75 9.65 -12.67
C THR A 52 -3.12 10.26 -12.44
N ASP A 53 -3.91 9.72 -11.49
CA ASP A 53 -5.32 10.09 -11.28
C ASP A 53 -6.21 9.91 -12.53
N GLU A 54 -5.83 9.05 -13.47
CA GLU A 54 -6.54 8.82 -14.74
C GLU A 54 -6.91 7.34 -14.96
N TYR A 55 -6.02 6.43 -14.57
CA TYR A 55 -6.22 4.99 -14.78
C TYR A 55 -5.46 4.16 -13.76
N PHE A 56 -5.98 2.98 -13.47
CA PHE A 56 -5.29 2.00 -12.64
C PHE A 56 -4.31 1.15 -13.47
N ILE A 57 -3.18 0.80 -12.86
CA ILE A 57 -2.21 -0.17 -13.39
C ILE A 57 -2.00 -1.29 -12.37
N TYR A 58 -1.83 -2.51 -12.86
CA TYR A 58 -1.35 -3.61 -12.04
C TYR A 58 0.15 -3.51 -11.80
N ASP A 59 0.54 -3.56 -10.53
CA ASP A 59 1.90 -3.28 -10.06
C ASP A 59 2.35 -4.33 -9.04
N PRO A 60 2.76 -5.53 -9.49
CA PRO A 60 3.32 -6.53 -8.61
C PRO A 60 4.71 -6.11 -8.14
N ARG A 61 4.99 -6.26 -6.84
CA ARG A 61 6.28 -5.86 -6.25
C ARG A 61 6.58 -6.61 -4.98
N VAL A 62 7.85 -6.69 -4.62
CA VAL A 62 8.27 -7.12 -3.29
C VAL A 62 8.12 -5.94 -2.32
N GLN A 63 7.48 -6.16 -1.17
CA GLN A 63 7.32 -5.15 -0.12
C GLN A 63 7.61 -5.70 1.27
N LEU A 64 7.95 -4.81 2.21
CA LEU A 64 8.04 -5.17 3.62
C LEU A 64 6.67 -5.57 4.17
N LEU A 65 6.65 -6.63 4.98
CA LEU A 65 5.42 -7.22 5.49
C LEU A 65 4.98 -6.63 6.85
N GLN A 66 5.92 -6.19 7.69
CA GLN A 66 5.65 -5.78 9.08
C GLN A 66 6.07 -4.33 9.39
N ASP A 67 7.16 -3.85 8.80
CA ASP A 67 7.75 -2.54 9.11
C ASP A 67 7.25 -1.42 8.19
N ASP A 68 6.04 -1.55 7.65
CA ASP A 68 5.44 -0.52 6.80
C ASP A 68 4.60 0.44 7.67
N PRO A 69 5.01 1.72 7.84
CA PRO A 69 4.32 2.67 8.71
C PRO A 69 2.92 3.06 8.22
N VAL A 70 2.56 2.76 6.97
CA VAL A 70 1.21 3.03 6.45
C VAL A 70 0.30 1.80 6.45
N LEU A 71 0.83 0.62 6.81
CA LEU A 71 0.05 -0.60 7.01
C LEU A 71 -0.75 -0.51 8.31
N ARG A 72 -2.07 -0.54 8.22
CA ARG A 72 -2.96 -0.59 9.39
C ARG A 72 -3.11 -2.00 9.93
N GLY A 73 -3.06 -2.99 9.05
CA GLY A 73 -3.08 -4.39 9.42
C GLY A 73 -3.35 -5.25 8.21
N ARG A 74 -3.46 -6.55 8.45
CA ARG A 74 -3.74 -7.53 7.41
C ARG A 74 -4.67 -8.61 7.90
N CYS A 75 -5.54 -9.07 7.01
CA CYS A 75 -6.45 -10.18 7.27
C CYS A 75 -5.94 -11.41 6.50
N GLU A 76 -5.46 -12.42 7.22
CA GLU A 76 -4.93 -13.65 6.65
C GLU A 76 -6.09 -14.54 6.15
N LEU A 77 -6.03 -14.91 4.87
CA LEU A 77 -7.08 -15.68 4.20
C LEU A 77 -6.87 -17.18 4.38
N ILE A 78 -5.64 -17.65 4.15
CA ILE A 78 -5.26 -19.05 4.27
C ILE A 78 -3.76 -19.20 4.47
N THR A 79 -3.37 -20.31 5.08
CA THR A 79 -1.98 -20.80 5.13
C THR A 79 -1.84 -22.07 4.32
N PHE A 80 -0.76 -22.19 3.56
CA PHE A 80 -0.57 -23.25 2.57
C PHE A 80 0.92 -23.64 2.47
N ARG A 81 1.25 -24.62 1.62
CA ARG A 81 2.64 -25.10 1.49
C ARG A 81 3.40 -24.39 0.37
N GLN A 82 4.73 -24.47 0.41
CA GLN A 82 5.59 -23.80 -0.57
C GLN A 82 5.26 -24.18 -2.01
N GLU A 83 4.89 -25.43 -2.27
CA GLU A 83 4.59 -25.91 -3.62
C GLU A 83 3.37 -25.21 -4.25
N GLU A 84 2.46 -24.67 -3.43
CA GLU A 84 1.27 -23.96 -3.90
C GLU A 84 1.55 -22.46 -4.12
N SER A 85 2.66 -21.93 -3.61
CA SER A 85 3.00 -20.50 -3.67
C SER A 85 3.15 -19.99 -5.10
N GLU A 86 3.88 -20.72 -5.95
CA GLU A 86 4.05 -20.35 -7.35
C GLU A 86 2.71 -20.35 -8.09
N HIS A 87 1.86 -21.33 -7.81
CA HIS A 87 0.53 -21.42 -8.41
C HIS A 87 -0.34 -20.20 -8.06
N VAL A 88 -0.41 -19.84 -6.77
CA VAL A 88 -1.15 -18.65 -6.29
C VAL A 88 -0.62 -17.38 -6.93
N ASN A 89 0.70 -17.17 -6.93
CA ASN A 89 1.32 -15.99 -7.54
C ASN A 89 1.04 -15.90 -9.05
N ASN A 90 1.00 -17.05 -9.75
CA ASN A 90 0.68 -17.12 -11.17
C ASN A 90 -0.79 -16.79 -11.45
N LEU A 91 -1.72 -17.26 -10.63
CA LEU A 91 -3.14 -16.90 -10.71
C LEU A 91 -3.35 -15.39 -10.53
N LEU A 92 -2.81 -14.83 -9.45
CA LEU A 92 -2.90 -13.40 -9.16
C LEU A 92 -2.23 -12.54 -10.25
N SER A 93 -1.08 -12.99 -10.76
CA SER A 93 -0.38 -12.31 -11.85
C SER A 93 -1.15 -12.33 -13.16
N SER A 94 -1.80 -13.45 -13.47
CA SER A 94 -2.62 -13.56 -14.69
C SER A 94 -3.86 -12.67 -14.58
N PHE A 95 -4.53 -12.71 -13.42
CA PHE A 95 -5.70 -11.87 -13.14
C PHE A 95 -5.35 -10.38 -13.20
N GLY A 96 -4.25 -9.95 -12.57
CA GLY A 96 -3.83 -8.55 -12.57
C GLY A 96 -3.34 -8.04 -13.92
N LYS A 97 -2.73 -8.89 -14.76
CA LYS A 97 -2.27 -8.49 -16.10
C LYS A 97 -3.41 -8.37 -17.12
N ASP A 98 -4.56 -8.96 -16.84
CA ASP A 98 -5.75 -8.82 -17.67
C ASP A 98 -6.44 -7.48 -17.37
N ALA A 99 -6.36 -6.56 -18.34
CA ALA A 99 -6.93 -5.22 -18.21
C ALA A 99 -8.45 -5.22 -18.01
N SER A 100 -9.17 -6.27 -18.39
CA SER A 100 -10.62 -6.36 -18.17
C SER A 100 -10.98 -6.57 -16.69
N ASN A 101 -10.03 -7.02 -15.87
CA ASN A 101 -10.20 -7.15 -14.42
C ASN A 101 -9.83 -5.87 -13.67
N ILE A 102 -9.22 -4.88 -14.33
CA ILE A 102 -8.85 -3.61 -13.72
C ILE A 102 -10.05 -2.65 -13.83
N PRO A 103 -10.58 -2.14 -12.71
CA PRO A 103 -11.72 -1.24 -12.75
C PRO A 103 -11.38 0.08 -13.45
N GLU A 104 -12.38 0.64 -14.13
CA GLU A 104 -12.28 1.98 -14.69
C GLU A 104 -12.19 3.02 -13.56
N PHE A 105 -11.33 4.02 -13.75
CA PHE A 105 -11.19 5.10 -12.79
C PHE A 105 -12.50 5.88 -12.63
N GLY A 106 -12.88 6.14 -11.37
CA GLY A 106 -14.17 6.78 -11.04
C GLY A 106 -15.37 5.83 -11.01
N VAL A 107 -15.23 4.59 -11.51
CA VAL A 107 -16.25 3.55 -11.41
C VAL A 107 -15.95 2.59 -10.25
N GLY A 108 -14.69 2.15 -10.14
CA GLY A 108 -14.23 1.29 -9.06
C GLY A 108 -12.85 1.71 -8.53
N ASN A 109 -12.31 0.95 -7.58
CA ASN A 109 -11.04 1.22 -6.92
C ASN A 109 -10.26 -0.07 -6.60
N CYS A 110 -9.16 0.06 -5.85
CA CYS A 110 -8.31 -1.08 -5.49
C CYS A 110 -9.04 -2.17 -4.69
N GLN A 111 -10.06 -1.82 -3.92
CA GLN A 111 -10.85 -2.76 -3.13
C GLN A 111 -11.75 -3.62 -4.05
N ASP A 112 -12.32 -3.03 -5.11
CA ASP A 112 -13.05 -3.79 -6.13
C ASP A 112 -12.16 -4.84 -6.80
N TRP A 113 -10.93 -4.45 -7.17
CA TRP A 113 -9.97 -5.37 -7.76
C TRP A 113 -9.58 -6.50 -6.79
N VAL A 114 -9.35 -6.18 -5.51
CA VAL A 114 -9.07 -7.18 -4.48
C VAL A 114 -10.25 -8.15 -4.32
N ALA A 115 -11.48 -7.65 -4.24
CA ALA A 115 -12.67 -8.50 -4.14
C ALA A 115 -12.80 -9.45 -5.36
N GLY A 116 -12.53 -8.95 -6.57
CA GLY A 116 -12.51 -9.75 -7.79
C GLY A 116 -11.41 -10.82 -7.78
N ALA A 117 -10.19 -10.46 -7.36
CA ALA A 117 -9.07 -11.38 -7.27
C ALA A 117 -9.30 -12.48 -6.22
N VAL A 118 -9.92 -12.13 -5.08
CA VAL A 118 -10.31 -13.11 -4.06
C VAL A 118 -11.37 -14.07 -4.61
N ALA A 119 -12.41 -13.55 -5.29
CA ALA A 119 -13.43 -14.40 -5.91
C ALA A 119 -12.81 -15.37 -6.94
N MET A 120 -11.84 -14.89 -7.73
CA MET A 120 -11.09 -15.75 -8.65
C MET A 120 -10.29 -16.84 -7.93
N LEU A 121 -9.63 -16.52 -6.80
CA LEU A 121 -8.93 -17.52 -5.99
C LEU A 121 -9.88 -18.53 -5.34
N GLU A 122 -11.08 -18.12 -4.97
CA GLU A 122 -12.15 -19.01 -4.50
C GLU A 122 -12.61 -19.96 -5.62
N ASP A 123 -12.89 -19.44 -6.83
CA ASP A 123 -13.27 -20.25 -7.99
C ASP A 123 -12.17 -21.23 -8.42
N ALA A 124 -10.90 -20.85 -8.24
CA ALA A 124 -9.74 -21.71 -8.48
C ALA A 124 -9.52 -22.78 -7.38
N GLY A 125 -10.31 -22.76 -6.31
CA GLY A 125 -10.20 -23.70 -5.18
C GLY A 125 -9.02 -23.44 -4.24
N VAL A 126 -8.39 -22.26 -4.34
CA VAL A 126 -7.32 -21.83 -3.42
C VAL A 126 -7.92 -21.37 -2.08
N LEU A 127 -9.04 -20.65 -2.14
CA LEU A 127 -9.73 -20.12 -0.97
C LEU A 127 -11.01 -20.91 -0.65
N GLY A 128 -11.45 -20.80 0.61
CA GLY A 128 -12.72 -21.36 1.05
C GLY A 128 -13.92 -20.61 0.45
N THR A 129 -15.06 -21.29 0.41
CA THR A 129 -16.31 -20.70 -0.09
C THR A 129 -16.74 -19.49 0.76
N GLY A 130 -17.14 -18.41 0.09
CA GLY A 130 -17.65 -17.19 0.68
C GLY A 130 -16.61 -16.08 0.90
N GLU A 131 -15.33 -16.30 0.57
CA GLU A 131 -14.30 -15.27 0.67
C GLU A 131 -14.57 -14.11 -0.30
N GLY A 132 -14.90 -14.39 -1.56
CA GLY A 132 -15.19 -13.36 -2.56
C GLY A 132 -16.38 -12.49 -2.15
N ALA A 133 -17.44 -13.12 -1.63
CA ALA A 133 -18.62 -12.40 -1.14
C ALA A 133 -18.30 -11.53 0.08
N PHE A 134 -17.47 -12.02 1.00
CA PHE A 134 -17.01 -11.25 2.15
C PHE A 134 -16.23 -10.00 1.70
N TRP A 135 -15.21 -10.17 0.86
CA TRP A 135 -14.39 -9.03 0.42
C TRP A 135 -15.15 -8.04 -0.46
N LYS A 136 -16.14 -8.50 -1.23
CA LYS A 136 -17.06 -7.61 -1.93
C LYS A 136 -17.87 -6.72 -0.99
N SER A 137 -18.22 -7.22 0.20
CA SER A 137 -18.93 -6.41 1.22
C SER A 137 -18.02 -5.39 1.92
N MET A 138 -16.70 -5.49 1.76
CA MET A 138 -15.72 -4.58 2.35
C MET A 138 -15.36 -3.40 1.42
N ILE A 139 -16.01 -3.29 0.26
CA ILE A 139 -15.77 -2.20 -0.69
C ILE A 139 -16.30 -0.88 -0.09
N ASN A 140 -15.49 0.17 -0.23
CA ASN A 140 -15.54 1.49 0.38
C ASN A 140 -15.38 1.53 1.91
N GLU A 141 -14.98 0.43 2.55
CA GLU A 141 -14.77 0.39 3.99
C GLU A 141 -13.38 0.90 4.40
N GLY A 142 -13.30 1.41 5.63
CA GLY A 142 -12.06 1.83 6.29
C GLY A 142 -11.43 0.71 7.13
N ALA A 143 -10.17 0.89 7.51
CA ALA A 143 -9.37 -0.14 8.17
C ALA A 143 -9.99 -0.69 9.46
N GLU A 144 -10.58 0.17 10.30
CA GLU A 144 -11.22 -0.26 11.56
C GLU A 144 -12.49 -1.08 11.32
N SER A 145 -13.26 -0.75 10.28
CA SER A 145 -14.46 -1.49 9.88
C SER A 145 -14.07 -2.88 9.37
N ILE A 146 -13.07 -2.95 8.49
CA ILE A 146 -12.53 -4.20 7.94
C ILE A 146 -11.93 -5.07 9.05
N LYS A 147 -11.16 -4.48 9.98
CA LYS A 147 -10.60 -5.18 11.15
C LYS A 147 -11.71 -5.84 11.96
N ARG A 148 -12.76 -5.10 12.29
CA ARG A 148 -13.91 -5.62 13.03
C ARG A 148 -14.61 -6.74 12.27
N ALA A 149 -14.89 -6.55 10.98
CA ALA A 149 -15.54 -7.55 10.13
C ALA A 149 -14.72 -8.84 10.02
N CYS A 150 -13.39 -8.75 9.90
CA CYS A 150 -12.50 -9.91 9.94
C CYS A 150 -12.61 -10.63 11.29
N GLY A 151 -12.55 -9.91 12.41
CA GLY A 151 -12.70 -10.50 13.75
C GLY A 151 -14.05 -11.17 13.99
N ASP A 152 -15.15 -10.48 13.65
CA ASP A 152 -16.53 -10.95 13.86
C ASP A 152 -16.84 -12.19 13.00
N SER A 153 -16.17 -12.35 11.86
CA SER A 153 -16.29 -13.51 10.99
C SER A 153 -15.29 -14.64 11.28
N GLY A 154 -14.50 -14.50 12.35
CA GLY A 154 -13.51 -15.50 12.77
C GLY A 154 -12.25 -15.55 11.90
N ARG A 155 -12.05 -14.57 11.01
CA ARG A 155 -10.81 -14.43 10.21
C ARG A 155 -9.67 -13.91 11.08
N LYS A 156 -8.45 -14.31 10.73
CA LYS A 156 -7.26 -13.91 11.48
C LYS A 156 -6.80 -12.52 11.05
N TRP A 157 -7.02 -11.55 11.92
CA TRP A 157 -6.45 -10.21 11.78
C TRP A 157 -5.08 -10.13 12.45
N ILE A 158 -4.14 -9.45 11.81
CA ILE A 158 -2.83 -9.11 12.37
C ILE A 158 -2.66 -7.59 12.26
N ASP A 159 -2.48 -6.93 13.39
CA ASP A 159 -2.29 -5.49 13.45
C ASP A 159 -0.98 -5.05 12.77
N GLY A 160 -1.05 -3.89 12.11
CA GLY A 160 0.13 -3.19 11.62
C GLY A 160 0.84 -2.44 12.74
N LEU A 161 2.00 -1.88 12.43
CA LEU A 161 2.74 -1.07 13.40
C LEU A 161 1.97 0.22 13.68
N GLU A 162 1.56 0.42 14.93
CA GLU A 162 0.97 1.69 15.35
C GLU A 162 2.07 2.75 15.49
N VAL A 163 2.22 3.60 14.47
CA VAL A 163 3.12 4.74 14.54
C VAL A 163 2.36 5.93 15.13
N VAL A 164 2.62 6.22 16.40
CA VAL A 164 2.15 7.44 17.05
C VAL A 164 3.09 8.58 16.68
N PHE A 165 2.59 9.57 15.93
CA PHE A 165 3.33 10.80 15.68
C PHE A 165 3.14 11.75 16.86
N GLU A 166 4.22 12.04 17.59
CA GLU A 166 4.17 12.96 18.73
C GLU A 166 4.28 14.44 18.31
N GLY A 167 3.55 15.29 19.04
CA GLY A 167 3.59 16.75 18.92
C GLY A 167 2.63 17.35 17.89
N GLU A 168 2.41 18.65 17.97
CA GLU A 168 1.50 19.37 17.06
C GLU A 168 1.98 19.30 15.61
N PRO A 169 1.14 18.90 14.64
CA PRO A 169 1.46 18.99 13.23
C PRO A 169 1.80 20.43 12.85
N ASP A 170 2.91 20.63 12.15
CA ASP A 170 3.36 21.93 11.68
C ASP A 170 2.56 22.45 10.47
N ALA A 171 1.84 21.56 9.80
CA ALA A 171 0.85 21.88 8.76
C ALA A 171 -0.35 20.92 8.78
N ARG A 172 -1.53 21.42 8.42
CA ARG A 172 -2.75 20.62 8.22
C ARG A 172 -3.32 20.90 6.83
N PHE A 173 -3.89 19.88 6.18
CA PHE A 173 -4.61 20.08 4.92
C PHE A 173 -5.85 20.94 5.20
N LYS A 174 -5.97 22.10 4.53
CA LYS A 174 -6.90 23.24 4.78
C LYS A 174 -6.35 24.40 5.63
N ASP A 175 -5.08 24.39 6.03
CA ASP A 175 -4.44 25.63 6.51
C ASP A 175 -4.28 26.61 5.33
N GLU A 176 -5.31 27.38 5.02
CA GLU A 176 -5.22 28.53 4.12
C GLU A 176 -4.60 29.70 4.91
N GLY A 177 -3.30 29.93 4.74
CA GLY A 177 -2.57 30.97 5.47
C GLY A 177 -1.10 31.09 5.08
N VAL A 178 -0.43 32.08 5.66
CA VAL A 178 1.01 32.37 5.47
C VAL A 178 1.83 31.09 5.56
N LYS A 179 2.70 30.84 4.57
CA LYS A 179 3.65 29.72 4.56
C LYS A 179 4.30 29.59 5.95
N LYS A 180 3.88 28.61 6.74
CA LYS A 180 4.57 28.24 7.99
C LYS A 180 5.88 27.58 7.59
N GLU A 181 6.98 28.00 8.21
CA GLU A 181 8.24 27.32 7.99
C GLU A 181 8.16 25.91 8.56
N VAL A 182 8.55 24.91 7.75
CA VAL A 182 8.70 23.52 8.19
C VAL A 182 9.87 23.47 9.17
N GLY A 183 9.57 23.52 10.45
CA GLY A 183 10.56 23.59 11.53
C GLY A 183 11.10 22.22 11.92
N LYS A 184 10.24 21.20 12.01
CA LYS A 184 10.58 19.92 12.62
C LYS A 184 11.69 19.16 11.89
N LEU A 185 11.80 19.29 10.57
CA LEU A 185 12.86 18.63 9.79
C LEU A 185 14.23 19.32 9.96
N LYS A 186 14.25 20.63 10.24
CA LYS A 186 15.50 21.41 10.39
C LYS A 186 16.27 21.02 11.66
N ASP A 187 15.55 20.58 12.69
CA ASP A 187 16.10 20.25 14.00
C ASP A 187 16.58 18.79 14.11
N ILE A 188 16.28 17.95 13.10
CA ILE A 188 16.72 16.54 13.07
C ILE A 188 18.13 16.46 12.47
N GLU A 189 19.12 16.24 13.33
CA GLU A 189 20.54 16.20 12.95
C GLU A 189 20.83 15.17 11.84
N ALA A 190 20.26 13.97 11.94
CA ALA A 190 20.41 12.92 10.92
C ALA A 190 19.84 13.33 9.54
N PHE A 191 18.76 14.11 9.52
CA PHE A 191 18.19 14.63 8.29
C PHE A 191 19.09 15.71 7.69
N ARG A 192 19.60 16.62 8.52
CA ARG A 192 20.54 17.68 8.12
C ARG A 192 21.82 17.11 7.53
N GLU A 193 22.42 16.11 8.17
CA GLU A 193 23.63 15.43 7.68
C GLU A 193 23.38 14.73 6.34
N ARG A 194 22.24 14.04 6.21
CA ARG A 194 21.87 13.36 4.96
C ARG A 194 21.61 14.34 3.82
N MET A 195 20.96 15.48 4.10
CA MET A 195 20.77 16.56 3.14
C MET A 195 22.09 17.21 2.73
N GLN A 196 23.00 17.47 3.67
CA GLN A 196 24.34 18.00 3.37
C GLN A 196 25.18 17.01 2.53
N ALA A 197 25.06 15.71 2.77
CA ALA A 197 25.71 14.68 1.97
C ALA A 197 25.14 14.62 0.54
N LEU A 198 23.82 14.73 0.37
CA LEU A 198 23.15 14.80 -0.94
C LEU A 198 23.50 16.06 -1.72
N MET A 199 23.70 17.19 -1.04
CA MET A 199 24.08 18.48 -1.63
C MET A 199 25.60 18.64 -1.87
N GLY A 200 26.38 17.59 -1.63
CA GLY A 200 27.83 17.44 -1.85
C GLY A 200 28.65 18.71 -2.16
N LYS A 201 29.54 19.09 -1.22
CA LYS A 201 30.78 19.89 -1.42
C LYS A 201 30.84 20.74 -2.71
N SER A 202 30.04 21.80 -2.79
CA SER A 202 30.35 22.94 -3.68
C SER A 202 31.44 23.80 -3.02
N GLY A 203 32.66 23.26 -2.97
CA GLY A 203 33.82 23.89 -2.36
C GLY A 203 35.07 23.61 -3.20
N GLY A 204 35.17 24.30 -4.33
CA GLY A 204 36.35 24.25 -5.20
C GLY A 204 36.27 25.37 -6.25
N SER A 205 37.09 26.40 -6.06
CA SER A 205 37.23 27.57 -6.93
C SER A 205 37.48 27.21 -8.40
N GLY A 206 36.77 27.88 -9.31
CA GLY A 206 37.05 27.90 -10.74
C GLY A 206 36.23 28.96 -11.45
N ASN A 207 36.89 29.97 -12.01
CA ASN A 207 36.32 31.01 -12.86
C ASN A 207 35.52 30.44 -14.03
N GLY A 208 34.49 31.17 -14.46
CA GLY A 208 34.19 31.32 -15.89
C GLY A 208 32.92 30.65 -16.40
N GLU A 209 32.03 31.52 -16.88
CA GLU A 209 31.10 31.34 -17.99
C GLU A 209 29.82 30.49 -17.80
N GLY A 210 28.74 31.09 -18.29
CA GLY A 210 27.39 30.55 -18.19
C GLY A 210 27.19 29.35 -19.10
N GLY A 211 26.59 28.31 -18.52
CA GLY A 211 25.99 27.21 -19.25
C GLY A 211 24.54 27.07 -18.82
N LYS A 212 23.62 27.42 -19.70
CA LYS A 212 22.22 26.96 -19.65
C LYS A 212 22.25 25.43 -19.63
N GLY A 213 21.94 24.84 -18.49
CA GLY A 213 21.65 23.42 -18.37
C GLY A 213 20.41 23.30 -17.49
N ASP A 214 19.24 23.15 -18.11
CA ASP A 214 18.04 22.61 -17.47
C ASP A 214 18.38 21.19 -17.00
N VAL A 215 18.98 21.07 -15.81
CA VAL A 215 18.93 19.82 -15.07
C VAL A 215 17.55 19.79 -14.46
N ALA A 216 16.59 19.24 -15.20
CA ALA A 216 15.26 18.97 -14.67
C ALA A 216 15.44 18.20 -13.37
N GLU A 217 15.13 18.84 -12.24
CA GLU A 217 15.05 18.18 -10.94
C GLU A 217 14.13 16.99 -11.12
N ARG A 218 14.68 15.77 -11.06
CA ARG A 218 13.85 14.57 -11.00
C ARG A 218 13.07 14.68 -9.70
N PRO A 219 11.73 14.78 -9.73
CA PRO A 219 10.97 14.78 -8.49
C PRO A 219 11.27 13.46 -7.79
N PHE A 220 11.76 13.53 -6.56
CA PHE A 220 11.69 12.39 -5.66
C PHE A 220 10.21 12.13 -5.39
N TYR A 221 9.60 11.29 -6.24
CA TYR A 221 8.25 10.81 -6.02
C TYR A 221 8.33 9.80 -4.87
N VAL A 222 8.25 10.30 -3.64
CA VAL A 222 7.81 9.48 -2.52
C VAL A 222 6.34 9.25 -2.82
N SER A 223 5.99 8.05 -3.30
CA SER A 223 4.61 7.62 -3.46
C SER A 223 3.97 7.53 -2.07
N SER A 224 3.63 8.67 -1.51
CA SER A 224 2.75 8.78 -0.37
C SER A 224 1.34 8.45 -0.89
N PRO A 225 0.58 7.56 -0.25
CA PRO A 225 -0.77 7.18 -0.69
C PRO A 225 -1.81 8.30 -0.51
N PHE A 226 -1.36 9.52 -0.17
CA PHE A 226 -2.19 10.66 0.21
C PHE A 226 -2.40 11.70 -0.90
N PHE A 227 -1.74 11.57 -2.05
CA PHE A 227 -1.82 12.59 -3.10
C PHE A 227 -2.69 12.10 -4.25
N SER A 228 -3.97 12.41 -4.18
CA SER A 228 -4.80 12.62 -5.38
C SER A 228 -5.16 14.10 -5.44
N GLN A 229 -4.86 14.75 -6.56
CA GLN A 229 -5.22 16.16 -6.74
C GLN A 229 -6.70 16.23 -7.10
N THR A 230 -7.56 16.61 -6.14
CA THR A 230 -8.90 17.09 -6.50
C THR A 230 -8.78 18.47 -7.16
N ASN A 231 -8.53 18.49 -8.47
CA ASN A 231 -8.72 19.67 -9.29
C ASN A 231 -10.23 19.92 -9.45
N ARG A 232 -10.84 20.61 -8.48
CA ARG A 232 -12.13 21.28 -8.72
C ARG A 232 -11.85 22.58 -9.45
N ARG A 233 -11.99 22.57 -10.78
CA ARG A 233 -12.21 23.81 -11.53
C ARG A 233 -13.66 24.22 -11.34
N GLY A 234 -13.87 25.40 -10.76
CA GLY A 234 -15.08 26.20 -10.97
C GLY A 234 -15.07 26.88 -12.33
#